data_AF-A0A0D8IV92-F1
#
_entry.id   AF-A0A0D8IV92-F1
#
_cell.length_a   1.000
_cell.length_b   1.000
_cell.length_c   1.000
_cell.angle_alpha   90.00
_cell.angle_beta   90.00
_cell.angle_gamma   90.00
#
_symmetry.space_group_name_H-M   'P 1'
#
loop_
_entity.id
_entity.type
_entity.pdbx_description
1 polymer ?
#
loop_
_entity_poly.entity_id
_entity_poly.type
_entity_poly.pdbx_seq_one_letter_code
_entity_poly.pdbx_strand_id
1 'polypeptide(L)'
;KRTAHQALEDTVTVYRGVTPYNAKNIRALSWTLDRKTADRFAHRFGEDGTVYEAQIRKEHILALFTGRNESEAIVDPRHLEQIMESPEPQFDMQMT
;
A
#
# COMPACT_ATOMS: atom_id res chain seq x y z
N LYS A 1 -15.72 20.59 -2.14
CA LYS A 1 -14.86 19.51 -1.61
C LYS A 1 -14.29 18.75 -2.81
N ARG A 2 -12.98 18.75 -3.04
CA ARG A 2 -12.37 17.80 -4.00
C ARG A 2 -12.47 16.42 -3.37
N THR A 3 -12.90 15.41 -4.12
CA THR A 3 -12.91 14.02 -3.62
C THR A 3 -11.46 13.57 -3.40
N ALA A 4 -11.20 12.65 -2.46
CA ALA A 4 -9.84 12.22 -2.14
C ALA A 4 -9.06 11.73 -3.38
N HIS A 5 -9.76 11.13 -4.35
CA HIS A 5 -9.22 10.72 -5.65
C HIS A 5 -8.69 11.90 -6.49
N GLN A 6 -9.40 13.03 -6.51
CA GLN A 6 -8.98 14.23 -7.27
C GLN A 6 -7.75 14.92 -6.68
N ALA A 7 -7.39 14.61 -5.43
CA ALA A 7 -6.22 15.15 -4.76
C ALA A 7 -4.94 14.34 -5.03
N LEU A 8 -5.06 13.15 -5.65
CA LEU A 8 -3.91 12.33 -5.99
C LEU A 8 -3.13 12.89 -7.17
N GLU A 9 -1.83 12.69 -7.13
CA GLU A 9 -0.93 12.87 -8.28
C GLU A 9 -1.29 11.90 -9.42
N ASP A 10 -0.78 12.17 -10.62
CA ASP A 10 -1.06 11.31 -11.79
C ASP A 10 -0.51 9.90 -11.61
N THR A 11 0.65 9.77 -10.97
CA THR A 11 1.26 8.52 -10.53
C THR A 11 1.26 8.49 -9.02
N VAL A 12 0.84 7.37 -8.45
CA VAL A 12 0.61 7.19 -7.02
C VAL A 12 1.40 5.99 -6.54
N THR A 13 2.11 6.14 -5.43
CA THR A 13 2.72 5.01 -4.71
C THR A 13 1.67 4.37 -3.82
N VAL A 14 1.53 3.06 -3.95
CA VAL A 14 0.64 2.23 -3.12
C VAL A 14 1.43 1.13 -2.43
N TYR A 15 0.98 0.73 -1.25
CA TYR A 15 1.62 -0.28 -0.40
C TYR A 15 0.70 -1.48 -0.14
N ARG A 16 1.28 -2.66 0.06
CA ARG A 16 0.55 -3.88 0.41
C ARG A 16 1.34 -4.73 1.40
N GLY A 17 0.73 -5.02 2.53
CA GLY A 17 1.24 -5.99 3.50
C GLY A 17 0.87 -7.41 3.10
N VAL A 18 1.86 -8.28 3.08
CA VAL A 18 1.76 -9.66 2.63
C VAL A 18 2.28 -10.56 3.73
N THR A 19 1.50 -11.55 4.15
CA THR A 19 1.94 -12.59 5.09
C THR A 19 2.55 -13.75 4.31
N PRO A 20 3.31 -14.66 4.94
CA PRO A 20 3.85 -15.84 4.26
C PRO A 20 2.78 -16.66 3.51
N TYR A 21 1.53 -16.66 4.00
CA TYR A 21 0.41 -17.37 3.38
C TYR A 21 0.01 -16.81 2.01
N ASN A 22 0.13 -15.49 1.79
CA ASN A 22 -0.28 -14.83 0.55
C ASN A 22 0.89 -14.27 -0.28
N ALA A 23 2.12 -14.64 0.07
CA ALA A 23 3.38 -14.26 -0.60
C ALA A 23 3.38 -14.49 -2.13
N LYS A 24 2.63 -15.47 -2.62
CA LYS A 24 2.55 -15.78 -4.07
C LYS A 24 1.63 -14.83 -4.86
N ASN A 25 0.82 -14.00 -4.19
CA ASN A 25 -0.24 -13.19 -4.80
C ASN A 25 -0.07 -11.69 -4.50
N ILE A 26 1.03 -11.12 -4.96
CA ILE A 26 1.35 -9.69 -4.78
C ILE A 26 0.47 -8.81 -5.69
N ARG A 27 0.22 -9.23 -6.95
CA ARG A 27 -0.69 -8.57 -7.89
C ARG A 27 -2.15 -8.83 -7.51
N ALA A 28 -2.61 -8.13 -6.48
CA ALA A 28 -3.97 -8.19 -5.97
C ALA A 28 -4.68 -6.82 -6.04
N LEU A 29 -6.00 -6.83 -5.83
CA LEU A 29 -6.84 -5.63 -5.93
C LEU A 29 -6.64 -4.64 -4.79
N SER A 30 -6.43 -5.12 -3.56
CA SER A 30 -6.42 -4.28 -2.36
C SER A 30 -5.00 -3.81 -2.01
N TRP A 31 -4.81 -2.50 -1.99
CA TRP A 31 -3.59 -1.81 -1.60
C TRP A 31 -3.95 -0.65 -0.65
N THR A 32 -2.96 0.06 -0.13
CA THR A 32 -3.16 1.22 0.74
C THR A 32 -2.23 2.37 0.35
N LEU A 33 -2.68 3.60 0.57
CA LEU A 33 -1.83 4.80 0.43
C LEU A 33 -0.93 5.02 1.66
N ASP A 34 -1.10 4.24 2.73
CA ASP A 34 -0.35 4.37 3.98
C ASP A 34 0.52 3.14 4.23
N ARG A 35 1.84 3.31 4.14
CA ARG A 35 2.81 2.23 4.43
C ARG A 35 2.61 1.64 5.83
N LYS A 36 2.25 2.43 6.84
CA LYS A 36 2.01 1.91 8.21
C LYS A 36 0.81 0.98 8.25
N THR A 37 -0.18 1.22 7.40
CA THR A 37 -1.33 0.31 7.25
C THR A 37 -0.90 -0.99 6.60
N ALA A 38 -0.06 -0.94 5.56
CA ALA A 38 0.52 -2.14 4.93
C ALA A 38 1.38 -2.93 5.93
N ASP A 39 2.19 -2.26 6.75
CA ASP A 39 3.01 -2.88 7.78
C ASP A 39 2.18 -3.68 8.80
N ARG A 40 1.07 -3.11 9.30
CA ARG A 40 0.12 -3.83 10.17
C ARG A 40 -0.47 -5.06 9.50
N PHE A 41 -0.66 -5.04 8.18
CA PHE A 41 -1.13 -6.21 7.42
C PHE A 41 -0.05 -7.27 7.20
N ALA A 42 1.21 -6.88 7.02
CA ALA A 42 2.33 -7.80 6.91
C ALA A 42 2.55 -8.56 8.23
N HIS A 43 2.51 -7.85 9.36
CA HIS A 43 2.75 -8.41 10.69
C HIS A 43 1.49 -8.88 11.42
N ARG A 44 0.35 -8.95 10.72
CA ARG A 44 -0.91 -9.40 11.33
C ARG A 44 -0.74 -10.81 11.87
N PHE A 45 -1.36 -11.07 13.02
CA PHE A 45 -1.29 -12.38 13.70
C PHE A 45 0.12 -12.79 14.19
N GLY A 46 1.06 -11.84 14.28
CA GLY A 46 2.43 -12.14 14.72
C GLY A 46 3.30 -12.82 13.66
N GLU A 47 2.88 -12.73 12.40
CA GLU A 47 3.65 -13.23 11.25
C GLU A 47 4.80 -12.28 10.92
N ASP A 48 5.86 -12.83 10.32
CA ASP A 48 6.97 -12.07 9.72
C ASP A 48 6.67 -11.88 8.22
N GLY A 49 5.82 -10.90 7.94
CA GLY A 49 5.39 -10.59 6.58
C GLY A 49 6.31 -9.61 5.86
N THR A 50 5.95 -9.28 4.63
CA THR A 50 6.70 -8.34 3.78
C THR A 50 5.77 -7.22 3.32
N VAL A 51 6.26 -5.99 3.35
CA VAL A 51 5.59 -4.85 2.72
C VAL A 51 6.11 -4.70 1.30
N TYR A 52 5.19 -4.68 0.34
CA TYR A 52 5.49 -4.32 -1.05
C TYR A 52 5.01 -2.91 -1.34
N GLU A 53 5.73 -2.22 -2.21
CA GLU A 53 5.30 -0.97 -2.83
C GLU A 53 5.21 -1.11 -4.35
N ALA A 54 4.36 -0.30 -4.97
CA ALA A 54 4.17 -0.27 -6.40
C ALA A 54 3.74 1.13 -6.85
N GLN A 55 4.05 1.45 -8.10
CA GLN A 55 3.56 2.65 -8.77
C GLN A 55 2.31 2.32 -9.60
N ILE A 56 1.33 3.22 -9.59
CA ILE A 56 0.13 3.09 -10.40
C ILE A 56 -0.39 4.46 -10.85
N ARG A 57 -0.91 4.56 -12.08
CA ARG A 57 -1.59 5.78 -12.51
C ARG A 57 -2.95 5.92 -11.82
N LYS A 58 -3.31 7.14 -11.41
CA LYS A 58 -4.57 7.41 -10.67
C LYS A 58 -5.84 6.95 -11.40
N GLU A 59 -5.80 6.89 -12.73
CA GLU A 59 -6.90 6.40 -13.58
C GLU A 59 -7.19 4.90 -13.37
N HIS A 60 -6.21 4.13 -12.88
CA HIS A 60 -6.33 2.71 -12.58
C HIS A 60 -6.65 2.42 -11.11
N ILE A 61 -6.88 3.46 -10.32
CA ILE A 61 -7.43 3.36 -8.96
C ILE A 61 -8.96 3.40 -9.06
N LEU A 62 -9.58 2.24 -8.84
CA LEU A 62 -11.01 1.99 -9.02
C LEU A 62 -11.85 2.55 -7.87
N ALA A 63 -11.31 2.52 -6.65
CA ALA A 63 -11.96 3.08 -5.47
C ALA A 63 -10.94 3.49 -4.40
N LEU A 64 -11.28 4.52 -3.64
CA LEU A 64 -10.53 4.96 -2.46
C LEU A 64 -11.47 5.03 -1.26
N PHE A 65 -11.09 4.35 -0.19
CA PHE A 65 -11.78 4.41 1.09
C PHE A 65 -10.88 5.16 2.07
N THR A 66 -11.18 6.44 2.28
CA THR A 66 -10.39 7.36 3.13
C THR A 66 -11.20 7.81 4.36
N GLY A 67 -11.69 6.85 5.17
CA GLY A 67 -12.54 7.12 6.33
C GLY A 67 -12.08 6.34 7.55
N ARG A 68 -12.33 6.87 8.76
CA ARG A 68 -12.09 6.15 10.04
C ARG A 68 -10.68 5.54 10.17
N ASN A 69 -9.63 6.30 9.86
CA ASN A 69 -8.21 5.85 9.87
C ASN A 69 -7.84 4.79 8.80
N GLU A 70 -8.71 4.49 7.85
CA GLU A 70 -8.42 3.59 6.75
C GLU A 70 -8.08 4.39 5.50
N SER A 71 -7.03 3.97 4.80
CA SER A 71 -6.60 4.49 3.49
C SER A 71 -6.51 3.32 2.52
N GLU A 72 -7.63 2.66 2.21
CA GLU A 72 -7.65 1.55 1.26
C GLU A 72 -7.81 2.06 -0.18
N ALA A 73 -7.01 1.51 -1.09
CA ALA A 73 -7.05 1.75 -2.52
C ALA A 73 -7.33 0.42 -3.25
N ILE A 74 -8.44 0.39 -3.99
CA ILE A 74 -8.74 -0.72 -4.90
C ILE A 74 -8.20 -0.37 -6.27
N VAL A 75 -7.33 -1.23 -6.81
CA VAL A 75 -6.57 -0.97 -8.05
C VAL A 75 -6.85 -2.05 -9.11
N ASP A 76 -6.61 -1.72 -10.38
CA ASP A 76 -6.45 -2.73 -11.43
C ASP A 76 -5.01 -3.32 -11.37
N PRO A 77 -4.82 -4.60 -10.98
CA PRO A 77 -3.49 -5.17 -10.73
C PRO A 77 -2.64 -5.32 -12.00
N ARG A 78 -3.27 -5.23 -13.18
CA ARG A 78 -2.59 -5.29 -14.48
C ARG A 78 -1.75 -4.04 -14.74
N HIS A 79 -2.08 -2.93 -14.08
CA HIS A 79 -1.41 -1.64 -14.23
C HIS A 79 -0.48 -1.29 -13.06
N LEU A 80 -0.24 -2.25 -12.15
CA LEU A 80 0.80 -2.11 -11.13
C LEU A 80 2.18 -2.24 -11.78
N GLU A 81 2.97 -1.19 -11.62
CA GLU A 81 4.32 -1.04 -12.14
C GLU A 81 5.32 -1.02 -10.97
N GLN A 82 6.56 -1.41 -11.25
CA GLN A 82 7.68 -1.33 -10.29
C GLN A 82 7.39 -1.95 -8.92
N ILE A 83 6.68 -3.09 -8.90
CA ILE A 83 6.42 -3.82 -7.65
C ILE A 83 7.75 -4.28 -7.05
N MET A 84 8.06 -3.82 -5.85
CA MET A 84 9.26 -4.20 -5.11
C MET A 84 8.98 -4.25 -3.60
N GLU A 85 9.86 -4.89 -2.85
CA GLU A 85 9.80 -4.84 -1.39
C GLU A 85 10.08 -3.39 -0.94
N SER A 86 9.19 -2.86 -0.11
CA SER A 86 9.34 -1.51 0.43
C SER A 86 10.39 -1.56 1.54
N PRO A 87 11.47 -0.77 1.47
CA PRO A 87 12.49 -0.77 2.51
C PRO A 87 11.86 -0.44 3.86
N GLU A 88 12.38 -1.05 4.92
CA GLU A 88 12.00 -0.68 6.28
C GLU A 88 12.22 0.82 6.49
N PRO A 89 11.31 1.53 7.18
CA PRO A 89 11.49 2.93 7.43
C PRO A 89 12.79 3.05 8.22
N GLN A 90 13.77 3.79 7.70
CA GLN A 90 14.91 4.20 8.51
C GLN A 90 14.37 5.11 9.61
N PHE A 91 14.05 4.53 10.77
CA PHE A 91 13.88 5.29 11.98
C PHE A 91 15.29 5.73 12.38
N ASP A 92 15.63 6.98 12.05
CA ASP A 92 16.74 7.67 12.70
C ASP A 92 16.46 7.64 14.21
N MET A 93 17.10 6.70 14.90
CA MET A 93 17.08 6.61 16.36
C MET A 93 17.83 7.83 16.91
N GLN A 94 17.15 8.98 16.99
CA GLN A 94 17.55 10.03 17.91
C GLN A 94 17.18 9.56 19.32
N MET A 95 18.06 8.76 19.90
CA MET A 95 18.08 8.49 21.34
C MET A 95 18.58 9.77 22.02
N THR A 96 17.67 10.54 22.62
CA THR A 96 18.02 11.54 23.65
C THR A 96 18.20 10.88 25.00
#